data_AF-A0A3A0A470-F1
#
_entry.id   AF-A0A3A0A470-F1
#
_cell.length_a   1.000
_cell.length_b   1.000
_cell.length_c   1.000
_cell.angle_alpha   90.00
_cell.angle_beta   90.00
_cell.angle_gamma   90.00
#
_symmetry.space_group_name_H-M   'P 1'
#
loop_
_entity.id
_entity.type
_entity.pdbx_description
1 polymer ?
#
loop_
_entity_poly.entity_id
_entity_poly.type
_entity_poly.pdbx_seq_one_letter_code
_entity_poly.pdbx_strand_id
1 'polypeptide(L)'
;MRPRTGWLLAGVSAPESVAAHSYATALLALLLADAINAGWAGQGLTRPLDSERVLRIALLHDLTESLLTDLPKRSAELLGREAKREAEARAAQQIFATVPDGAAYAELWAEYASGATPEAQVVRDADKLEMVHQALRYEARGQQNLDEFWAQPQWYFAASASLYQRLSAGRSPSQEKGLAHADA
;
A
#
# COMPACT_ATOMS: atom_id res chain seq x y z
N MET A 1 6.18 7.12 17.13
CA MET A 1 5.90 6.15 16.04
C MET A 1 4.60 6.58 15.38
N ARG A 2 4.55 6.81 14.06
CA ARG A 2 3.30 7.20 13.38
C ARG A 2 2.50 5.94 13.00
N PRO A 3 1.34 5.68 13.60
CA PRO A 3 0.53 4.50 13.29
C PRO A 3 -0.14 4.62 11.92
N ARG A 4 -0.44 3.49 11.29
CA ARG A 4 -1.34 3.45 10.12
C ARG A 4 -2.78 3.68 10.61
N THR A 5 -3.36 4.83 10.24
CA THR A 5 -4.63 5.37 10.73
C THR A 5 -5.80 4.46 10.39
N GLY A 6 -5.77 3.79 9.23
CA GLY A 6 -6.83 2.84 8.84
C GLY A 6 -7.07 1.77 9.90
N TRP A 7 -6.00 1.19 10.45
CA TRP A 7 -6.09 0.16 11.49
C TRP A 7 -6.68 0.69 12.80
N LEU A 8 -6.32 1.92 13.21
CA LEU A 8 -6.90 2.56 14.39
C LEU A 8 -8.41 2.75 14.24
N LEU A 9 -8.85 3.21 13.07
CA LEU A 9 -10.27 3.41 12.78
C LEU A 9 -11.05 2.08 12.74
N ALA A 10 -10.37 0.98 12.42
CA ALA A 10 -10.93 -0.38 12.46
C ALA A 10 -10.86 -1.03 13.85
N GLY A 11 -10.33 -0.34 14.86
CA GLY A 11 -10.28 -0.80 16.25
C GLY A 11 -9.06 -1.67 16.60
N VAL A 12 -8.01 -1.69 15.78
CA VAL A 12 -6.75 -2.35 16.10
C VAL A 12 -6.02 -1.55 17.18
N SER A 13 -5.79 -2.15 18.35
CA SER A 13 -5.23 -1.46 19.52
C SER A 13 -3.73 -1.12 19.40
N ALA A 14 -2.96 -1.98 18.74
CA ALA A 14 -1.52 -1.82 18.52
C ALA A 14 -1.20 -1.98 17.03
N PRO A 15 -1.57 -1.01 16.19
CA PRO A 15 -1.32 -1.07 14.77
C PRO A 15 0.18 -0.91 14.47
N GLU A 16 0.59 -1.40 13.32
CA GLU A 16 1.89 -1.10 12.76
C GLU A 16 2.08 0.40 12.52
N SER A 17 3.34 0.81 12.39
CA SER A 17 3.67 2.15 11.91
C SER A 17 3.75 2.23 10.40
N VAL A 18 3.63 3.44 9.87
CA VAL A 18 3.96 3.77 8.48
C VAL A 18 5.34 3.22 8.08
N ALA A 19 6.38 3.37 8.91
CA ALA A 19 7.71 2.84 8.60
C ALA A 19 7.78 1.29 8.52
N ALA A 20 6.94 0.60 9.30
CA ALA A 20 6.88 -0.87 9.29
C ALA A 20 6.17 -1.35 8.02
N HIS A 21 5.07 -0.68 7.66
CA HIS A 21 4.40 -0.82 6.38
C HIS A 21 5.37 -0.56 5.23
N SER A 22 6.08 0.57 5.21
CA SER A 22 7.03 0.89 4.12
C SER A 22 8.16 -0.13 3.98
N TYR A 23 8.68 -0.67 5.09
CA TYR A 23 9.67 -1.76 5.04
C TYR A 23 9.08 -3.03 4.40
N ALA A 24 7.90 -3.46 4.86
CA ALA A 24 7.23 -4.65 4.33
C ALA A 24 6.85 -4.47 2.85
N THR A 25 6.36 -3.29 2.46
CA THR A 25 6.07 -2.90 1.08
C THR A 25 7.32 -2.96 0.21
N ALA A 26 8.47 -2.44 0.67
CA ALA A 26 9.72 -2.51 -0.09
C ALA A 26 10.20 -3.95 -0.29
N LEU A 27 10.12 -4.78 0.75
CA LEU A 27 10.46 -6.21 0.66
C LEU A 27 9.54 -6.93 -0.33
N LEU A 28 8.23 -6.69 -0.23
CA LEU A 28 7.25 -7.32 -1.12
C LEU A 28 7.41 -6.84 -2.57
N ALA A 29 7.70 -5.56 -2.78
CA ALA A 29 7.94 -4.99 -4.11
C ALA A 29 9.16 -5.62 -4.78
N LEU A 30 10.24 -5.87 -4.03
CA LEU A 30 11.42 -6.59 -4.53
C LEU A 30 11.06 -8.02 -4.96
N LEU A 31 10.36 -8.77 -4.10
CA LEU A 31 9.97 -10.15 -4.41
C LEU A 31 9.00 -10.23 -5.61
N LEU A 32 8.08 -9.28 -5.73
CA LEU A 32 7.19 -9.17 -6.88
C LEU A 32 7.95 -8.80 -8.15
N ALA A 33 8.90 -7.87 -8.08
CA ALA A 33 9.72 -7.49 -9.21
C ALA A 33 10.52 -8.69 -9.74
N ASP A 34 11.14 -9.49 -8.86
CA ASP A 34 11.86 -10.70 -9.23
C ASP A 34 10.93 -11.75 -9.89
N ALA A 35 9.74 -11.96 -9.31
CA ALA A 35 8.75 -12.88 -9.86
C ALA A 35 8.22 -12.43 -11.24
N ILE A 36 8.00 -11.13 -11.43
CA ILE A 36 7.61 -10.54 -12.72
C ILE A 36 8.75 -10.66 -13.73
N ASN A 37 9.98 -10.39 -13.31
CA ASN A 37 11.18 -10.45 -14.15
C ASN A 37 11.51 -11.86 -14.63
N ALA A 38 11.09 -12.91 -13.92
CA ALA A 38 11.22 -14.29 -14.40
C ALA A 38 10.45 -14.57 -15.72
N GLY A 39 9.45 -13.73 -16.05
CA GLY A 39 8.64 -13.85 -17.26
C GLY A 39 8.14 -12.51 -17.80
N TRP A 40 8.97 -11.46 -17.74
CA TRP A 40 8.54 -10.06 -17.94
C TRP A 40 7.84 -9.82 -19.28
N ALA A 41 8.25 -10.50 -20.35
CA ALA A 41 7.64 -10.37 -21.67
C ALA A 41 6.16 -10.83 -21.66
N GLY A 42 5.85 -11.89 -20.89
CA GLY A 42 4.49 -12.37 -20.70
C GLY A 42 3.63 -11.48 -19.81
N GLN A 43 4.23 -10.48 -19.15
CA GLN A 43 3.57 -9.48 -18.31
C GLN A 43 3.31 -8.18 -19.07
N GLY A 44 3.55 -8.13 -20.39
CA GLY A 44 3.34 -6.95 -21.23
C GLY A 44 4.43 -5.88 -21.11
N LEU A 45 5.58 -6.23 -20.52
CA LEU A 45 6.72 -5.32 -20.40
C LEU A 45 7.61 -5.38 -21.64
N THR A 46 8.23 -4.25 -21.98
CA THR A 46 9.22 -4.16 -23.08
C THR A 46 10.64 -4.47 -22.63
N ARG A 47 10.88 -4.44 -21.31
CA ARG A 47 12.15 -4.77 -20.64
C ARG A 47 11.85 -5.29 -19.23
N PRO A 48 12.78 -5.99 -18.56
CA PRO A 48 12.63 -6.27 -17.14
C PRO A 48 12.51 -4.98 -16.32
N LEU A 49 11.79 -5.07 -15.20
CA LEU A 49 11.70 -4.04 -14.18
C LEU A 49 13.09 -3.74 -13.61
N ASP A 50 13.38 -2.47 -13.38
CA ASP A 50 14.57 -2.04 -12.65
C ASP A 50 14.34 -2.20 -11.14
N SER A 51 14.86 -3.27 -10.54
CA SER A 51 14.66 -3.58 -9.12
C SER A 51 15.26 -2.53 -8.19
N GLU A 52 16.34 -1.85 -8.59
CA GLU A 52 16.90 -0.74 -7.79
C GLU A 52 15.91 0.43 -7.77
N ARG A 53 15.37 0.80 -8.94
CA ARG A 53 14.35 1.85 -9.03
C ARG A 53 13.09 1.48 -8.25
N VAL A 54 12.61 0.23 -8.34
CA VAL A 54 11.48 -0.28 -7.55
C VAL A 54 11.70 -0.09 -6.05
N LEU A 55 12.88 -0.48 -5.55
CA LEU A 55 13.21 -0.33 -4.13
C LEU A 55 13.28 1.14 -3.70
N ARG A 56 13.92 2.00 -4.51
CA ARG A 56 13.98 3.43 -4.24
C ARG A 56 12.58 4.05 -4.18
N ILE A 57 11.70 3.69 -5.11
CA ILE A 57 10.30 4.16 -5.12
C ILE A 57 9.57 3.67 -3.86
N ALA A 58 9.68 2.37 -3.53
CA ALA A 58 8.99 1.79 -2.38
C ALA A 58 9.44 2.40 -1.04
N LEU A 59 10.70 2.77 -0.89
CA LEU A 59 11.19 3.43 0.32
C LEU A 59 10.67 4.87 0.47
N LEU A 60 10.32 5.53 -0.63
CA LEU A 60 9.93 6.94 -0.66
C LEU A 60 8.41 7.17 -0.70
N HIS A 61 7.62 6.16 -1.09
CA HIS A 61 6.21 6.33 -1.46
C HIS A 61 5.35 7.05 -0.40
N ASP A 62 5.48 6.65 0.87
CA ASP A 62 4.74 7.20 2.02
C ASP A 62 5.56 8.24 2.81
N LEU A 63 6.70 8.71 2.29
CA LEU A 63 7.57 9.63 3.04
C LEU A 63 6.86 10.95 3.38
N THR A 64 5.91 11.40 2.56
CA THR A 64 5.10 12.60 2.81
C THR A 64 4.17 12.47 4.02
N GLU A 65 3.83 11.24 4.44
CA GLU A 65 3.07 10.97 5.66
C GLU A 65 3.88 11.32 6.92
N SER A 66 5.19 11.56 6.81
CA SER A 66 6.02 12.14 7.88
C SER A 66 5.72 13.62 8.16
N LEU A 67 4.98 14.30 7.28
CA LEU A 67 4.44 15.64 7.54
C LEU A 67 2.92 15.62 7.63
N LEU A 68 2.25 14.92 6.69
CA LEU A 68 0.79 14.93 6.58
C LEU A 68 0.05 14.01 7.55
N THR A 69 0.77 13.08 8.19
CA THR A 69 0.19 11.87 8.81
C THR A 69 -0.42 10.92 7.77
N ASP A 70 -0.74 9.68 8.17
CA ASP A 70 -1.47 8.74 7.31
C ASP A 70 -2.93 9.20 7.19
N LEU A 71 -3.25 9.82 6.06
CA LEU A 71 -4.59 10.33 5.75
C LEU A 71 -5.49 9.16 5.29
N PRO A 72 -6.45 8.72 6.12
CA PRO A 72 -7.27 7.56 5.78
C PRO A 72 -8.16 7.87 4.58
N LYS A 73 -8.56 6.82 3.86
CA LYS A 73 -9.41 6.91 2.66
C LYS A 73 -10.63 7.82 2.84
N ARG A 74 -11.31 7.72 3.99
CA ARG A 74 -12.50 8.54 4.33
C ARG A 74 -12.19 10.04 4.37
N SER A 75 -11.01 10.43 4.85
CA SER A 75 -10.56 11.84 4.83
C SER A 75 -10.22 12.28 3.41
N ALA A 76 -9.56 11.43 2.63
CA ALA A 76 -9.22 11.72 1.24
C ALA A 76 -10.45 11.93 0.34
N GLU A 77 -11.53 11.17 0.58
CA GLU A 77 -12.80 11.31 -0.13
C GLU A 77 -13.48 12.67 0.14
N LEU A 78 -13.40 13.18 1.37
CA LEU A 78 -13.97 14.48 1.74
C LEU A 78 -13.12 15.66 1.28
N LEU A 79 -11.78 15.54 1.34
CA LEU A 79 -10.85 16.59 0.89
C LEU A 79 -10.82 16.70 -0.64
N GLY A 80 -11.10 15.60 -1.34
CA GLY A 80 -10.94 15.51 -2.79
C GLY A 80 -9.51 15.15 -3.20
N ARG A 81 -9.41 14.48 -4.35
CA ARG A 81 -8.13 13.94 -4.86
C ARG A 81 -7.10 15.04 -5.16
N GLU A 82 -7.56 16.19 -5.64
CA GLU A 82 -6.70 17.32 -5.99
C GLU A 82 -6.05 17.94 -4.75
N ALA A 83 -6.86 18.31 -3.75
CA ALA A 83 -6.34 18.88 -2.50
C ALA A 83 -5.38 17.92 -1.77
N LYS A 84 -5.67 16.61 -1.78
CA LYS A 84 -4.74 15.61 -1.25
C LYS A 84 -3.40 15.62 -2.00
N ARG A 85 -3.45 15.57 -3.33
CA ARG A 85 -2.24 15.60 -4.19
C ARG A 85 -1.41 16.86 -3.99
N GLU A 86 -2.06 18.02 -3.87
CA GLU A 86 -1.37 19.29 -3.59
C GLU A 86 -0.73 19.33 -2.21
N ALA A 87 -1.38 18.78 -1.19
CA ALA A 87 -0.80 18.65 0.14
C ALA A 87 0.42 17.71 0.13
N GLU A 88 0.29 16.56 -0.52
CA GLU A 88 1.36 15.58 -0.71
C GLU A 88 2.56 16.18 -1.48
N ALA A 89 2.31 16.90 -2.58
CA ALA A 89 3.36 17.55 -3.37
C ALA A 89 4.11 18.62 -2.56
N ARG A 90 3.39 19.43 -1.77
CA ARG A 90 4.02 20.41 -0.87
C ARG A 90 4.86 19.73 0.21
N ALA A 91 4.38 18.64 0.79
CA ALA A 91 5.14 17.87 1.77
C ALA A 91 6.41 17.27 1.14
N ALA A 92 6.31 16.69 -0.06
CA ALA A 92 7.46 16.16 -0.78
C ALA A 92 8.50 17.25 -1.05
N GLN A 93 8.07 18.43 -1.53
CA GLN A 93 8.95 19.57 -1.75
C GLN A 93 9.69 19.99 -0.47
N GLN A 94 8.99 20.06 0.67
CA GLN A 94 9.61 20.41 1.95
C GLN A 94 10.64 19.37 2.41
N ILE A 95 10.31 18.08 2.30
CA ILE A 95 11.19 16.99 2.73
C ILE A 95 12.46 16.98 1.86
N PHE A 96 12.31 16.98 0.54
CA PHE A 96 13.43 16.79 -0.37
C PHE A 96 14.28 18.05 -0.58
N ALA A 97 13.78 19.25 -0.25
CA ALA A 97 14.57 20.48 -0.34
C ALA A 97 15.84 20.49 0.52
N THR A 98 15.92 19.64 1.53
CA THR A 98 17.05 19.59 2.49
C THR A 98 18.03 18.46 2.25
N VAL A 99 17.75 17.58 1.27
CA VAL A 99 18.54 16.37 1.01
C VAL A 99 19.42 16.58 -0.21
N PRO A 100 20.71 16.15 -0.19
CA PRO A 100 21.53 16.08 -1.40
C PRO A 100 20.81 15.26 -2.48
N ASP A 101 20.79 15.77 -3.71
CA ASP A 101 20.05 15.14 -4.82
C ASP A 101 18.52 15.04 -4.59
N GLY A 102 17.96 15.95 -3.78
CA GLY A 102 16.53 16.02 -3.47
C GLY A 102 15.61 16.05 -4.69
N ALA A 103 16.05 16.64 -5.81
CA ALA A 103 15.28 16.66 -7.05
C ALA A 103 15.05 15.23 -7.60
N ALA A 104 16.08 14.38 -7.61
CA ALA A 104 15.94 13.00 -8.06
C ALA A 104 14.99 12.18 -7.16
N TYR A 105 15.03 12.41 -5.84
CA TYR A 105 14.09 11.77 -4.92
C TYR A 105 12.66 12.26 -5.07
N ALA A 106 12.46 13.56 -5.31
CA ALA A 106 11.16 14.14 -5.61
C ALA A 106 10.56 13.57 -6.91
N GLU A 107 11.40 13.34 -7.93
CA GLU A 107 10.99 12.69 -9.17
C GLU A 107 10.53 11.24 -8.94
N LEU A 108 11.27 10.46 -8.15
CA LEU A 108 10.87 9.09 -7.79
C LEU A 108 9.56 9.05 -7.00
N TRP A 109 9.37 10.01 -6.08
CA TRP A 109 8.11 10.14 -5.35
C TRP A 109 6.95 10.51 -6.30
N ALA A 110 7.17 11.46 -7.22
CA ALA A 110 6.17 11.86 -8.20
C ALA A 110 5.83 10.73 -9.19
N GLU A 111 6.82 9.91 -9.55
CA GLU A 111 6.63 8.70 -10.34
C GLU A 111 5.65 7.74 -9.66
N TYR A 112 5.86 7.44 -8.37
CA TYR A 112 4.88 6.69 -7.57
C TYR A 112 3.51 7.38 -7.59
N ALA A 113 3.44 8.67 -7.24
CA ALA A 113 2.20 9.42 -7.12
C ALA A 113 1.36 9.44 -8.42
N SER A 114 2.03 9.41 -9.58
CA SER A 114 1.38 9.31 -10.89
C SER A 114 0.94 7.89 -11.25
N GLY A 115 1.71 6.87 -10.84
CA GLY A 115 1.49 5.47 -11.23
C GLY A 115 1.72 5.20 -12.73
N ALA A 116 2.53 6.04 -13.38
CA ALA A 116 2.69 6.03 -14.83
C ALA A 116 3.70 4.99 -15.35
N THR A 117 4.63 4.53 -14.50
CA THR A 117 5.69 3.59 -14.89
C THR A 117 5.43 2.18 -14.35
N PRO A 118 5.93 1.13 -15.03
CA PRO A 118 5.88 -0.24 -14.51
C PRO A 118 6.47 -0.38 -13.10
N GLU A 119 7.57 0.32 -12.82
CA GLU A 119 8.22 0.33 -11.50
C GLU A 119 7.33 0.96 -10.42
N ALA A 120 6.65 2.08 -10.71
CA ALA A 120 5.66 2.64 -9.77
C ALA A 120 4.44 1.74 -9.60
N GLN A 121 4.00 1.08 -10.67
CA GLN A 121 2.85 0.19 -10.67
C GLN A 121 3.08 -1.06 -9.81
N VAL A 122 4.27 -1.67 -9.87
CA VAL A 122 4.59 -2.82 -9.01
C VAL A 122 4.65 -2.41 -7.54
N VAL A 123 5.15 -1.21 -7.23
CA VAL A 123 5.13 -0.69 -5.84
C VAL A 123 3.70 -0.43 -5.37
N ARG A 124 2.80 0.07 -6.23
CA ARG A 124 1.38 0.26 -5.89
C ARG A 124 0.65 -1.07 -5.67
N ASP A 125 0.99 -2.10 -6.43
CA ASP A 125 0.49 -3.45 -6.18
C ASP A 125 1.02 -3.97 -4.84
N ALA A 126 2.32 -3.79 -4.55
CA ALA A 126 2.96 -4.22 -3.31
C ALA A 126 2.36 -3.53 -2.07
N ASP A 127 2.19 -2.21 -2.09
CA ASP A 127 1.57 -1.42 -1.01
C ASP A 127 0.18 -1.97 -0.62
N LYS A 128 -0.66 -2.25 -1.62
CA LYS A 128 -1.99 -2.84 -1.39
C LYS A 128 -1.91 -4.29 -0.91
N LEU A 129 -1.03 -5.10 -1.48
CA LEU A 129 -0.86 -6.50 -1.07
C LEU A 129 -0.32 -6.62 0.36
N GLU A 130 0.57 -5.71 0.76
CA GLU A 130 1.06 -5.59 2.12
C GLU A 130 -0.12 -5.30 3.06
N MET A 131 -0.95 -4.30 2.73
CA MET A 131 -2.13 -3.96 3.52
C MET A 131 -3.10 -5.15 3.65
N VAL A 132 -3.36 -5.89 2.56
CA VAL A 132 -4.20 -7.10 2.58
C VAL A 132 -3.59 -8.21 3.44
N HIS A 133 -2.29 -8.45 3.30
CA HIS A 133 -1.57 -9.43 4.12
C HIS A 133 -1.63 -9.05 5.61
N GLN A 134 -1.48 -7.76 5.93
CA GLN A 134 -1.54 -7.28 7.29
C GLN A 134 -2.96 -7.34 7.87
N ALA A 135 -4.01 -7.12 7.06
CA ALA A 135 -5.40 -7.40 7.44
C ALA A 135 -5.57 -8.87 7.83
N LEU A 136 -5.12 -9.81 6.99
CA LEU A 136 -5.18 -11.25 7.28
C LEU A 136 -4.48 -11.61 8.60
N ARG A 137 -3.33 -10.97 8.90
CA ARG A 137 -2.61 -11.16 10.16
C ARG A 137 -3.37 -10.65 11.38
N TYR A 138 -4.07 -9.52 11.26
CA TYR A 138 -4.91 -9.02 12.34
C TYR A 138 -6.16 -9.88 12.53
N GLU A 139 -6.80 -10.35 11.45
CA GLU A 139 -7.93 -11.27 11.52
C GLU A 139 -7.54 -12.58 12.21
N ALA A 140 -6.36 -13.13 11.89
CA ALA A 140 -5.82 -14.32 12.56
C ALA A 140 -5.57 -14.12 14.08
N ARG A 141 -5.50 -12.87 14.55
CA ARG A 141 -5.40 -12.51 15.98
C ARG A 141 -6.75 -12.17 16.61
N GLY A 142 -7.86 -12.40 15.88
CA GLY A 142 -9.21 -12.15 16.34
C GLY A 142 -9.73 -10.74 16.06
N GLN A 143 -9.01 -9.91 15.30
CA GLN A 143 -9.54 -8.60 14.89
C GLN A 143 -10.73 -8.79 13.96
N GLN A 144 -11.80 -8.03 14.20
CA GLN A 144 -12.99 -7.99 13.37
C GLN A 144 -13.08 -6.65 12.61
N ASN A 145 -14.05 -6.52 11.71
CA ASN A 145 -14.33 -5.31 10.93
C ASN A 145 -13.23 -4.89 9.95
N LEU A 146 -12.56 -5.85 9.30
CA LEU A 146 -11.49 -5.59 8.34
C LEU A 146 -11.90 -5.78 6.87
N ASP A 147 -13.19 -6.00 6.58
CA ASP A 147 -13.69 -6.22 5.21
C ASP A 147 -13.33 -5.08 4.25
N GLU A 148 -13.26 -3.84 4.72
CA GLU A 148 -12.94 -2.69 3.86
C GLU A 148 -11.53 -2.77 3.25
N PHE A 149 -10.60 -3.46 3.91
CA PHE A 149 -9.22 -3.66 3.44
C PHE A 149 -9.10 -4.74 2.36
N TRP A 150 -10.14 -5.56 2.18
CA TRP A 150 -10.23 -6.63 1.18
C TRP A 150 -10.96 -6.20 -0.10
N ALA A 151 -11.39 -4.93 -0.20
CA ALA A 151 -12.01 -4.42 -1.43
C ALA A 151 -11.05 -4.57 -2.62
N GLN A 152 -11.48 -5.29 -3.67
CA GLN A 152 -10.63 -5.69 -4.78
C GLN A 152 -10.14 -4.48 -5.60
N PRO A 153 -8.84 -4.21 -5.66
CA PRO A 153 -8.29 -3.21 -6.55
C PRO A 153 -8.06 -3.80 -7.95
N GLN A 154 -7.98 -2.91 -8.96
CA GLN A 154 -7.33 -3.24 -10.21
C GLN A 154 -5.83 -3.48 -9.94
N TRP A 155 -5.35 -4.67 -10.29
CA TRP A 155 -3.94 -5.06 -10.23
C TRP A 155 -3.24 -4.72 -11.54
N TYR A 156 -2.01 -4.22 -11.48
CA TYR A 156 -1.22 -3.93 -12.68
C TYR A 156 -0.57 -5.20 -13.26
N PHE A 157 -0.18 -6.14 -12.39
CA PHE A 157 0.49 -7.38 -12.81
C PHE A 157 -0.31 -8.62 -12.44
N ALA A 158 -0.27 -9.64 -13.31
CA ALA A 158 -0.94 -10.91 -13.06
C ALA A 158 -0.35 -11.63 -11.84
N ALA A 159 0.94 -11.44 -11.57
CA ALA A 159 1.61 -11.96 -10.38
C ALA A 159 0.97 -11.40 -9.09
N SER A 160 0.64 -10.11 -9.07
CA SER A 160 -0.03 -9.44 -7.95
C SER A 160 -1.43 -9.99 -7.72
N ALA A 161 -2.23 -10.09 -8.79
CA ALA A 161 -3.57 -10.69 -8.73
C ALA A 161 -3.54 -12.14 -8.20
N SER A 162 -2.56 -12.94 -8.66
CA SER A 162 -2.38 -14.32 -8.21
C SER A 162 -2.00 -14.40 -6.73
N LEU A 163 -1.17 -13.49 -6.23
CA LEU A 163 -0.82 -13.44 -4.81
C LEU A 163 -2.02 -13.02 -3.95
N TYR A 164 -2.79 -12.03 -4.39
CA TYR A 164 -4.03 -11.63 -3.73
C TYR A 164 -5.03 -12.78 -3.59
N GLN A 165 -5.22 -13.58 -4.65
CA GLN A 165 -6.10 -14.76 -4.61
C GLN A 165 -5.64 -15.79 -3.56
N ARG A 166 -4.33 -16.02 -3.44
CA ARG A 166 -3.78 -16.92 -2.41
C ARG A 166 -3.98 -16.40 -1.00
N LEU A 167 -3.77 -15.10 -0.77
CA LEU A 167 -4.05 -14.46 0.52
C LEU A 167 -5.54 -14.55 0.87
N SER A 168 -6.42 -14.28 -0.11
CA SER A 168 -7.87 -14.35 0.05
C SER A 168 -8.36 -15.77 0.37
N ALA A 169 -7.74 -16.80 -0.22
CA ALA A 169 -8.07 -18.20 0.09
C ALA A 169 -7.66 -18.61 1.53
N GLY A 170 -6.69 -17.92 2.13
CA GLY A 170 -6.29 -18.11 3.52
C GLY A 170 -7.22 -17.41 4.53
N ARG A 171 -8.11 -16.54 4.06
CA ARG A 171 -9.08 -15.83 4.90
C ARG A 171 -10.21 -16.79 5.28
N SER A 172 -10.38 -17.04 6.58
CA SER A 172 -11.57 -17.77 7.06
C SER A 172 -12.81 -16.90 6.83
N PRO A 173 -13.96 -17.46 6.40
CA PRO A 173 -15.20 -16.70 6.32
C PRO A 173 -15.47 -16.06 7.69
N SER A 174 -15.65 -14.73 7.70
CA SER A 174 -16.13 -14.02 8.88
C SER A 174 -17.35 -14.76 9.41
N GLN A 175 -17.26 -15.28 10.65
CA GLN A 175 -18.41 -15.91 11.31
C GLN A 175 -19.59 -14.94 11.19
N GLU A 176 -20.64 -15.39 10.51
CA GLU A 176 -21.84 -14.60 10.28
C GLU A 176 -22.32 -13.99 11.60
N LYS A 177 -22.83 -12.75 11.50
CA LYS A 177 -23.48 -12.01 12.58
C LYS A 177 -24.55 -12.85 13.27
N GLY A 178 -24.14 -13.60 14.30
CA GLY A 178 -25.01 -14.21 15.29
C GLY A 178 -25.49 -13.14 16.27
N LEU A 179 -26.39 -12.27 15.81
CA LEU A 179 -27.39 -11.67 16.69
C LEU A 179 -28.73 -12.24 16.24
N ALA A 180 -28.94 -13.49 16.63
CA ALA A 180 -30.28 -13.96 16.90
C ALA A 180 -30.89 -12.96 17.90
N HIS A 181 -31.97 -12.33 17.48
CA HIS A 181 -32.89 -11.65 18.38
C HIS A 181 -33.42 -12.69 19.39
N ALA A 182 -32.72 -12.83 20.50
CA ALA A 182 -33.30 -13.16 21.81
C ALA A 182 -33.89 -11.84 22.35
N ASP A 183 -35.10 -11.72 22.85
CA ASP A 183 -36.19 -12.61 23.20
C ASP A 183 -37.50 -11.79 23.02
N ALA A 184 -38.62 -12.42 22.66
CA ALA A 184 -39.81 -12.60 23.51
C ALA A 184 -40.50 -11.31 23.98
#